data_AF-A0A2S2CK80-F1
#
_entry.id   AF-A0A2S2CK80-F1
#
_cell.length_a   1.000
_cell.length_b   1.000
_cell.length_c   1.000
_cell.angle_alpha   90.00
_cell.angle_beta   90.00
_cell.angle_gamma   90.00
#
_symmetry.space_group_name_H-M   'P 1'
#
loop_
_entity.id
_entity.type
_entity.pdbx_description
1 polymer ?
#
loop_
_entity_poly.entity_id
_entity_poly.type
_entity_poly.pdbx_seq_one_letter_code
_entity_poly.pdbx_strand_id
1 'polypeptide(L)'
;MGLKTGLAGGLTLAAVLAVQGGAAAAEPPGAAAAQAIIKERCTTCHERQADGTLNRIDHVRKTPEGWTMTLFRMNQIHGANLTPEESRKLVAYLSDRQGLAPEEAAPFRYILERQPSVVETPIAEGDLSVTCGRCHSIARVGLQRRDADEWRRLAHFHLGQWPTAEYQALGRDRKWWEIVSTRTPTLLGSKFPFQTKEWTAWAKAPKPELAGTWTVSGHRPGLGSYGGTATVTRDGDGYSVAYDLTDAAGKPLSGKGRSVVYTGYEWRGSTTLGGQEVREVFAASKDGRRMTGRWFLADHDEIGASFTAVKAEAGAPAILGYSQESLKAGTTARITVWGTGLDGGTADFGPGVTAKVVSQAPGAVVVEATAAAGAAPGARKVTVGKARGDGFTVYAKIDSVQVEPPYTIARVGGNGGTTAPVTAQFEAVGYLNGKDGKPGTRDDVRVGPLPADWSLEPYNEAAKQMEDVKFSGGIGPSGLFQPAAAGPNPQRVFGTNNIGDLKVVATVRDGEHGVSGSGRLISTVQRWNDPPIR
;
A
#
# COMPACT_ATOMS: atom_id res chain seq x y z
N MET A 1 -85.45 -38.23 -33.08
CA MET A 1 -85.38 -38.57 -34.51
C MET A 1 -84.09 -37.98 -35.07
N GLY A 2 -83.03 -38.80 -35.22
CA GLY A 2 -81.72 -38.43 -35.79
C GLY A 2 -80.93 -37.35 -35.02
N LEU A 3 -79.61 -37.20 -35.11
CA LEU A 3 -78.57 -37.91 -35.82
C LEU A 3 -77.22 -37.55 -35.14
N LYS A 4 -76.29 -38.49 -35.22
CA LYS A 4 -74.83 -38.50 -34.94
C LYS A 4 -74.06 -37.17 -35.03
N THR A 5 -73.02 -37.05 -34.18
CA THR A 5 -71.58 -36.67 -34.41
C THR A 5 -71.01 -36.12 -33.08
N GLY A 6 -69.80 -36.35 -32.57
CA GLY A 6 -68.58 -37.09 -32.95
C GLY A 6 -67.53 -36.82 -31.84
N LEU A 7 -66.68 -37.80 -31.54
CA LEU A 7 -65.55 -37.70 -30.58
C LEU A 7 -64.47 -36.74 -31.08
N ALA A 8 -63.89 -35.94 -30.17
CA ALA A 8 -62.46 -35.60 -30.16
C ALA A 8 -62.06 -35.02 -28.78
N GLY A 9 -61.32 -35.81 -27.99
CA GLY A 9 -60.66 -35.33 -26.77
C GLY A 9 -59.30 -34.72 -27.13
N GLY A 10 -59.12 -33.44 -26.82
CA GLY A 10 -57.85 -32.72 -26.96
C GLY A 10 -57.17 -32.55 -25.61
N LEU A 11 -55.96 -33.09 -25.48
CA LEU A 11 -55.01 -32.77 -24.43
C LEU A 11 -54.63 -31.28 -24.52
N THR A 12 -54.91 -30.49 -23.48
CA THR A 12 -54.32 -29.16 -23.29
C THR A 12 -53.14 -29.24 -22.32
N LEU A 13 -51.93 -29.14 -22.88
CA LEU A 13 -50.68 -28.93 -22.16
C LEU A 13 -50.52 -27.42 -21.91
N ALA A 14 -50.79 -26.94 -20.70
CA ALA A 14 -50.54 -25.54 -20.34
C ALA A 14 -49.12 -25.41 -19.75
N ALA A 15 -48.24 -24.75 -20.50
CA ALA A 15 -46.87 -24.47 -20.12
C ALA A 15 -46.79 -23.44 -18.98
N VAL A 16 -46.08 -23.79 -17.91
CA VAL A 16 -45.68 -22.87 -16.84
C VAL A 16 -44.52 -22.01 -17.35
N LEU A 17 -44.77 -20.73 -17.64
CA LEU A 17 -43.72 -19.73 -17.87
C LEU A 17 -43.08 -19.36 -16.53
N ALA A 18 -41.92 -19.94 -16.25
CA ALA A 18 -41.03 -19.45 -15.20
C ALA A 18 -40.34 -18.16 -15.69
N VAL A 19 -40.80 -17.01 -15.18
CA VAL A 19 -40.08 -15.74 -15.33
C VAL A 19 -38.81 -15.81 -14.47
N GLN A 20 -37.68 -16.13 -15.10
CA GLN A 20 -36.36 -15.91 -14.50
C GLN A 20 -36.05 -14.40 -14.56
N GLY A 21 -36.47 -13.67 -13.53
CA GLY A 21 -35.99 -12.33 -13.28
C GLY A 21 -34.51 -12.40 -12.86
N GLY A 22 -33.61 -12.14 -13.80
CA GLY A 22 -32.21 -11.89 -13.48
C GLY A 22 -32.12 -10.67 -12.57
N ALA A 23 -31.64 -10.85 -11.34
CA ALA A 23 -31.34 -9.73 -10.46
C ALA A 23 -30.23 -8.89 -11.12
N ALA A 24 -30.62 -7.77 -11.74
CA ALA A 24 -29.68 -6.74 -12.17
C ALA A 24 -28.95 -6.25 -10.92
N ALA A 25 -27.61 -6.29 -10.93
CA ALA A 25 -26.83 -5.68 -9.87
C ALA A 25 -27.22 -4.20 -9.78
N ALA A 26 -27.46 -3.71 -8.57
CA ALA A 26 -27.78 -2.30 -8.35
C ALA A 26 -26.67 -1.42 -8.96
N GLU A 27 -27.05 -0.42 -9.76
CA GLU A 27 -26.08 0.51 -10.33
C GLU A 27 -25.39 1.33 -9.23
N PRO A 28 -24.09 1.66 -9.38
CA PRO A 28 -23.38 2.45 -8.40
C PRO A 28 -23.96 3.88 -8.29
N PRO A 29 -23.82 4.55 -7.13
CA PRO A 29 -24.21 5.95 -6.98
C PRO A 29 -23.60 6.82 -8.09
N GLY A 30 -24.41 7.74 -8.64
CA GLY A 30 -23.97 8.62 -9.73
C GLY A 30 -23.84 7.96 -11.11
N ALA A 31 -24.26 6.71 -11.30
CA ALA A 31 -24.17 5.99 -12.57
C ALA A 31 -24.76 6.76 -13.76
N ALA A 32 -25.96 7.34 -13.63
CA ALA A 32 -26.60 8.10 -14.70
C ALA A 32 -25.76 9.30 -15.18
N ALA A 33 -25.13 10.02 -14.25
CA ALA A 33 -24.27 11.15 -14.58
C ALA A 33 -22.98 10.67 -15.28
N ALA A 34 -22.37 9.60 -14.80
CA ALA A 34 -21.19 9.01 -15.43
C ALA A 34 -21.49 8.47 -16.84
N GLN A 35 -22.63 7.80 -17.03
CA GLN A 35 -23.09 7.32 -18.33
C GLN A 35 -23.36 8.46 -19.31
N ALA A 36 -23.92 9.58 -18.84
CA ALA A 36 -24.10 10.78 -19.64
C ALA A 36 -22.75 11.34 -20.11
N ILE A 37 -21.76 11.44 -19.21
CA ILE A 37 -20.40 11.87 -19.56
C ILE A 37 -19.77 10.90 -20.58
N ILE A 38 -19.90 9.58 -20.39
CA ILE A 38 -19.38 8.59 -21.35
C ILE A 38 -20.01 8.78 -22.73
N LYS A 39 -21.33 8.98 -22.79
CA LYS A 39 -22.05 9.22 -24.04
C LYS A 39 -21.61 10.52 -24.73
N GLU A 40 -21.36 11.57 -23.97
CA GLU A 40 -20.96 12.86 -24.55
C GLU A 40 -19.48 12.89 -24.95
N ARG A 41 -18.60 12.33 -24.12
CA ARG A 41 -17.14 12.52 -24.22
C ARG A 41 -16.40 11.33 -24.83
N CYS A 42 -16.93 10.11 -24.71
CA CYS A 42 -16.18 8.90 -25.06
C CYS A 42 -16.67 8.25 -26.36
N THR A 43 -17.97 8.27 -26.65
CA THR A 43 -18.52 7.48 -27.78
C THR A 43 -18.18 8.02 -29.16
N THR A 44 -17.62 9.22 -29.26
CA THR A 44 -17.05 9.75 -30.52
C THR A 44 -15.87 8.90 -31.01
N CYS A 45 -15.13 8.27 -30.09
CA CYS A 45 -13.96 7.44 -30.41
C CYS A 45 -14.15 5.98 -30.00
N HIS A 46 -14.92 5.72 -28.94
CA HIS A 46 -15.20 4.38 -28.44
C HIS A 46 -16.52 3.88 -29.01
N GLU A 47 -16.41 3.14 -30.12
CA GLU A 47 -17.56 2.57 -30.82
C GLU A 47 -18.35 1.59 -29.93
N ARG A 48 -19.68 1.72 -29.97
CA ARG A 48 -20.59 0.76 -29.34
C ARG A 48 -20.67 -0.51 -30.18
N GLN A 49 -20.38 -1.63 -29.54
CA GLN A 49 -20.44 -2.96 -30.12
C GLN A 49 -21.87 -3.49 -30.17
N ALA A 50 -22.08 -4.57 -30.92
CA ALA A 50 -23.40 -5.19 -31.12
C ALA A 50 -24.06 -5.68 -29.81
N ASP A 51 -23.25 -6.07 -28.81
CA ASP A 51 -23.70 -6.47 -27.47
C ASP A 51 -23.98 -5.28 -26.54
N GLY A 52 -23.87 -4.06 -27.05
CA GLY A 52 -24.09 -2.82 -26.31
C GLY A 52 -22.88 -2.33 -25.50
N THR A 53 -21.77 -3.07 -25.47
CA THR A 53 -20.52 -2.64 -24.80
C THR A 53 -19.79 -1.56 -25.61
N LEU A 54 -18.91 -0.80 -24.97
CA LEU A 54 -18.02 0.16 -25.62
C LEU A 54 -16.64 -0.46 -25.85
N ASN A 55 -16.15 -0.36 -27.08
CA ASN A 55 -14.83 -0.83 -27.46
C ASN A 55 -13.77 -0.26 -26.50
N ARG A 56 -12.83 -1.11 -26.07
CA ARG A 56 -11.81 -0.85 -25.04
C ARG A 56 -12.36 -0.67 -23.63
N ILE A 57 -13.31 0.24 -23.43
CA ILE A 57 -13.75 0.67 -22.09
C ILE A 57 -14.30 -0.52 -21.32
N ASP A 58 -15.25 -1.28 -21.87
CA ASP A 58 -15.91 -2.41 -21.18
C ASP A 58 -15.07 -3.71 -21.16
N HIS A 59 -13.84 -3.71 -21.70
CA HIS A 59 -12.99 -4.92 -21.84
C HIS A 59 -11.71 -4.89 -20.97
N VAL A 60 -11.66 -3.99 -19.99
CA VAL A 60 -10.54 -3.90 -19.04
C VAL A 60 -11.05 -3.63 -17.63
N ARG A 61 -10.41 -4.23 -16.62
CA ARG A 61 -10.62 -3.86 -15.21
C ARG A 61 -9.32 -3.40 -14.57
N LYS A 62 -9.41 -2.40 -13.69
CA LYS A 62 -8.26 -1.74 -13.06
C LYS A 62 -8.60 -1.20 -11.68
N THR A 63 -7.57 -0.85 -10.92
CA THR A 63 -7.70 -0.05 -9.69
C THR A 63 -8.19 1.39 -9.98
N PRO A 64 -8.67 2.13 -8.98
CA PRO A 64 -9.01 3.55 -9.13
C PRO A 64 -7.88 4.40 -9.72
N GLU A 65 -6.65 4.16 -9.28
CA GLU A 65 -5.46 4.81 -9.82
C GLU A 65 -5.23 4.44 -11.30
N GLY A 66 -5.47 3.18 -11.69
CA GLY A 66 -5.36 2.73 -13.08
C GLY A 66 -6.40 3.36 -14.02
N TRP A 67 -7.61 3.59 -13.53
CA TRP A 67 -8.64 4.36 -14.24
C TRP A 67 -8.27 5.84 -14.34
N THR A 68 -7.79 6.42 -13.25
CA THR A 68 -7.29 7.81 -13.20
C THR A 68 -6.20 8.04 -14.26
N MET A 69 -5.20 7.15 -14.33
CA MET A 69 -4.15 7.20 -15.36
C MET A 69 -4.68 7.03 -16.79
N THR A 70 -5.76 6.27 -16.97
CA THR A 70 -6.37 6.07 -18.29
C THR A 70 -7.09 7.34 -18.73
N LEU A 71 -7.92 7.94 -17.87
CA LEU A 71 -8.63 9.18 -18.17
C LEU A 71 -7.66 10.36 -18.33
N PHE A 72 -6.62 10.44 -17.50
CA PHE A 72 -5.56 11.44 -17.66
C PHE A 72 -4.92 11.34 -19.05
N ARG A 73 -4.60 10.12 -19.51
CA ARG A 73 -4.06 9.92 -20.86
C ARG A 73 -5.04 10.33 -21.95
N MET A 74 -6.34 10.04 -21.78
CA MET A 74 -7.36 10.45 -22.76
C MET A 74 -7.45 11.98 -22.85
N ASN A 75 -7.37 12.69 -21.72
CA ASN A 75 -7.32 14.15 -21.72
C ASN A 75 -6.04 14.69 -22.35
N GLN A 76 -4.87 14.20 -21.92
CA GLN A 76 -3.58 14.78 -22.31
C GLN A 76 -3.16 14.43 -23.74
N ILE A 77 -3.42 13.21 -24.19
CA ILE A 77 -2.93 12.73 -25.51
C ILE A 77 -4.03 12.82 -26.57
N HIS A 78 -5.30 12.61 -26.19
CA HIS A 78 -6.39 12.47 -27.16
C HIS A 78 -7.48 13.55 -27.04
N GLY A 79 -7.28 14.58 -26.20
CA GLY A 79 -8.15 15.76 -26.15
C GLY A 79 -9.58 15.47 -25.69
N ALA A 80 -9.78 14.51 -24.77
CA ALA A 80 -11.12 14.16 -24.28
C ALA A 80 -11.85 15.29 -23.51
N ASN A 81 -11.14 16.37 -23.13
CA ASN A 81 -11.67 17.58 -22.51
C ASN A 81 -12.54 17.35 -21.27
N LEU A 82 -12.19 16.36 -20.45
CA LEU A 82 -12.84 16.09 -19.17
C LEU A 82 -12.39 17.11 -18.12
N THR A 83 -13.34 17.68 -17.40
CA THR A 83 -13.07 18.45 -16.18
C THR A 83 -12.56 17.56 -15.05
N PRO A 84 -11.92 18.11 -14.01
CA PRO A 84 -11.52 17.34 -12.83
C PRO A 84 -12.71 16.67 -12.13
N GLU A 85 -13.89 17.30 -12.13
CA GLU A 85 -15.09 16.75 -11.53
C GLU A 85 -15.66 15.57 -12.33
N GLU A 86 -15.80 15.71 -13.64
CA GLU A 86 -16.20 14.60 -14.52
C GLU A 86 -15.23 13.44 -14.40
N SER A 87 -13.92 13.71 -14.35
CA SER A 87 -12.90 12.68 -14.17
C SER A 87 -13.11 11.90 -12.87
N ARG A 88 -13.38 12.58 -11.74
CA ARG A 88 -13.67 11.91 -10.47
C ARG A 88 -14.92 11.03 -10.53
N LYS A 89 -16.00 11.53 -11.15
CA LYS A 89 -17.25 10.77 -11.35
C LYS A 89 -17.01 9.52 -12.20
N LEU A 90 -16.24 9.64 -13.29
CA LEU A 90 -15.87 8.52 -14.14
C LEU A 90 -14.97 7.51 -13.42
N VAL A 91 -13.99 7.96 -12.62
CA VAL A 91 -13.17 7.04 -11.82
C VAL A 91 -14.03 6.25 -10.85
N ALA A 92 -14.93 6.90 -10.10
CA ALA A 92 -15.84 6.21 -9.19
C ALA A 92 -16.69 5.15 -9.92
N TYR A 93 -17.36 5.56 -11.00
CA TYR A 93 -18.20 4.67 -11.79
C TYR A 93 -17.44 3.48 -12.40
N LEU A 94 -16.29 3.74 -13.04
CA LEU A 94 -15.49 2.70 -13.70
C LEU A 94 -14.82 1.77 -12.68
N SER A 95 -14.41 2.28 -11.52
CA SER A 95 -13.89 1.43 -10.44
C SER A 95 -14.95 0.52 -9.84
N ASP A 96 -16.19 0.99 -9.70
CA ASP A 96 -17.26 0.16 -9.13
C ASP A 96 -17.74 -0.90 -10.11
N ARG A 97 -17.86 -0.54 -11.40
CA ARG A 97 -18.29 -1.46 -12.46
C ARG A 97 -17.18 -2.40 -12.92
N GLN A 98 -15.93 -1.92 -12.95
CA GLN A 98 -14.78 -2.58 -13.59
C GLN A 98 -13.52 -2.44 -12.73
N GLY A 99 -13.68 -2.68 -11.44
CA GLY A 99 -12.61 -2.74 -10.45
C GLY A 99 -11.93 -4.09 -10.36
N LEU A 100 -11.10 -4.25 -9.33
CA LEU A 100 -10.48 -5.52 -8.97
C LEU A 100 -11.15 -6.10 -7.72
N ALA A 101 -11.18 -7.42 -7.59
CA ALA A 101 -11.49 -8.05 -6.31
C ALA A 101 -10.31 -7.85 -5.33
N PRO A 102 -10.55 -7.91 -4.00
CA PRO A 102 -9.47 -7.79 -3.01
C PRO A 102 -8.29 -8.75 -3.27
N GLU A 103 -8.57 -10.00 -3.64
CA GLU A 103 -7.54 -11.01 -3.96
C GLU A 103 -6.69 -10.64 -5.18
N GLU A 104 -7.29 -9.94 -6.15
CA GLU A 104 -6.62 -9.56 -7.39
C GLU A 104 -5.62 -8.42 -7.19
N ALA A 105 -5.89 -7.53 -6.23
CA ALA A 105 -5.04 -6.40 -5.89
C ALA A 105 -3.99 -6.71 -4.82
N ALA A 106 -4.27 -7.67 -3.93
CA ALA A 106 -3.46 -7.99 -2.75
C ALA A 106 -1.94 -8.10 -3.00
N PRO A 107 -1.44 -8.80 -4.05
CA PRO A 107 0.00 -8.96 -4.27
C PRO A 107 0.74 -7.67 -4.63
N PHE A 108 0.03 -6.64 -5.05
CA PHE A 108 0.60 -5.44 -5.66
C PHE A 108 0.27 -4.16 -4.91
N ARG A 109 -0.35 -4.25 -3.72
CA ARG A 109 -0.86 -3.07 -3.00
C ARG A 109 0.20 -2.04 -2.65
N TYR A 110 1.45 -2.45 -2.44
CA TYR A 110 2.55 -1.55 -2.11
C TYR A 110 2.68 -0.36 -3.09
N ILE A 111 2.38 -0.57 -4.37
CA ILE A 111 2.50 0.49 -5.37
C ILE A 111 1.35 1.50 -5.28
N LEU A 112 0.16 1.06 -4.85
CA LEU A 112 -0.99 1.93 -4.56
C LEU A 112 -0.72 2.72 -3.29
N GLU A 113 -0.16 2.04 -2.29
CA GLU A 113 0.20 2.56 -0.97
C GLU A 113 1.43 3.47 -0.98
N ARG A 114 2.05 3.64 -2.17
CA ARG A 114 3.26 4.45 -2.38
C ARG A 114 4.39 4.05 -1.44
N GLN A 115 4.46 2.75 -1.11
CA GLN A 115 5.45 2.25 -0.17
C GLN A 115 6.86 2.47 -0.76
N PRO A 116 7.73 3.21 -0.05
CA PRO A 116 9.09 3.41 -0.51
C PRO A 116 9.88 2.10 -0.43
N SER A 117 10.99 2.03 -1.18
CA SER A 117 12.01 0.99 -1.00
C SER A 117 11.58 -0.44 -1.31
N VAL A 118 10.48 -0.64 -2.05
CA VAL A 118 10.08 -1.98 -2.48
C VAL A 118 10.91 -2.44 -3.67
N VAL A 119 11.61 -3.56 -3.49
CA VAL A 119 12.26 -4.30 -4.58
C VAL A 119 11.27 -5.34 -5.07
N GLU A 120 10.75 -5.16 -6.29
CA GLU A 120 9.76 -6.08 -6.86
C GLU A 120 10.36 -7.46 -7.09
N THR A 121 9.62 -8.51 -6.72
CA THR A 121 9.98 -9.87 -7.10
C THR A 121 9.74 -10.06 -8.60
N PRO A 122 10.75 -10.45 -9.40
CA PRO A 122 10.57 -10.57 -10.84
C PRO A 122 9.56 -11.67 -11.22
N ILE A 123 8.71 -11.38 -12.20
CA ILE A 123 7.91 -12.38 -12.90
C ILE A 123 8.77 -12.93 -14.05
N ALA A 124 9.45 -14.04 -13.80
CA ALA A 124 10.38 -14.66 -14.74
C ALA A 124 9.67 -15.33 -15.94
N GLU A 125 8.44 -15.80 -15.74
CA GLU A 125 7.65 -16.44 -16.80
C GLU A 125 7.49 -15.51 -18.00
N GLY A 126 7.87 -15.99 -19.19
CA GLY A 126 7.84 -15.21 -20.44
C GLY A 126 8.68 -13.94 -20.41
N ASP A 127 9.61 -13.82 -19.48
CA ASP A 127 10.47 -12.65 -19.28
C ASP A 127 9.67 -11.34 -19.07
N LEU A 128 8.55 -11.43 -18.35
CA LEU A 128 7.61 -10.33 -18.16
C LEU A 128 8.22 -9.14 -17.41
N SER A 129 9.04 -9.37 -16.37
CA SER A 129 9.68 -8.26 -15.66
C SER A 129 10.70 -7.50 -16.51
N VAL A 130 11.44 -8.20 -17.37
CA VAL A 130 12.38 -7.55 -18.32
C VAL A 130 11.61 -6.79 -19.39
N THR A 131 10.57 -7.41 -19.94
CA THR A 131 9.80 -6.84 -21.06
C THR A 131 8.90 -5.68 -20.62
N CYS A 132 8.27 -5.79 -19.45
CA CYS A 132 7.20 -4.89 -19.00
C CYS A 132 7.54 -4.09 -17.73
N GLY A 133 8.53 -4.53 -16.93
CA GLY A 133 8.88 -3.92 -15.64
C GLY A 133 10.08 -2.97 -15.66
N ARG A 134 10.76 -2.81 -16.81
CA ARG A 134 11.98 -1.99 -16.91
C ARG A 134 11.75 -0.48 -17.02
N CYS A 135 10.53 -0.04 -17.33
CA CYS A 135 10.17 1.38 -17.46
C CYS A 135 9.30 1.88 -16.31
N HIS A 136 8.41 1.03 -15.82
CA HIS A 136 7.52 1.25 -14.69
C HIS A 136 7.35 -0.07 -13.94
N SER A 137 6.74 -0.04 -12.75
CA SER A 137 6.55 -1.24 -11.93
C SER A 137 5.86 -2.38 -12.70
N ILE A 138 6.25 -3.62 -12.42
CA ILE A 138 5.50 -4.79 -12.89
C ILE A 138 4.13 -4.86 -12.20
N ALA A 139 4.00 -4.29 -10.99
CA ALA A 139 2.72 -4.11 -10.31
C ALA A 139 1.70 -3.35 -11.16
N ARG A 140 2.11 -2.35 -11.95
CA ARG A 140 1.18 -1.64 -12.85
C ARG A 140 0.53 -2.56 -13.88
N VAL A 141 1.21 -3.63 -14.29
CA VAL A 141 0.66 -4.69 -15.14
C VAL A 141 -0.23 -5.61 -14.31
N GLY A 142 0.26 -6.06 -13.15
CA GLY A 142 -0.45 -6.97 -12.24
C GLY A 142 -1.76 -6.42 -11.65
N LEU A 143 -1.94 -5.09 -11.64
CA LEU A 143 -3.14 -4.38 -11.18
C LEU A 143 -4.14 -4.10 -12.31
N GLN A 144 -4.13 -4.90 -13.37
CA GLN A 144 -5.10 -4.83 -14.46
C GLN A 144 -5.55 -6.23 -14.86
N ARG A 145 -6.75 -6.32 -15.43
CA ARG A 145 -7.35 -7.57 -15.92
C ARG A 145 -7.91 -7.33 -17.31
N ARG A 146 -7.48 -8.12 -18.29
CA ARG A 146 -7.81 -7.98 -19.71
C ARG A 146 -7.73 -9.34 -20.41
N ASP A 147 -8.45 -9.47 -21.51
CA ASP A 147 -8.26 -10.60 -22.42
C ASP A 147 -7.03 -10.39 -23.32
N ALA A 148 -6.58 -11.45 -23.97
CA ALA A 148 -5.36 -11.44 -24.79
C ALA A 148 -5.39 -10.35 -25.88
N ASP A 149 -6.54 -10.12 -26.51
CA ASP A 149 -6.68 -9.07 -27.53
C ASP A 149 -6.51 -7.66 -26.95
N GLU A 150 -7.02 -7.41 -25.74
CA GLU A 150 -6.84 -6.12 -25.07
C GLU A 150 -5.41 -5.92 -24.56
N TRP A 151 -4.72 -7.00 -24.18
CA TRP A 151 -3.28 -6.97 -23.93
C TRP A 151 -2.48 -6.71 -25.22
N ARG A 152 -2.89 -7.28 -26.35
CA ARG A 152 -2.25 -7.05 -27.64
C ARG A 152 -2.39 -5.60 -28.07
N ARG A 153 -3.59 -5.02 -27.96
CA ARG A 153 -3.82 -3.58 -28.20
C ARG A 153 -2.96 -2.71 -27.28
N LEU A 154 -2.71 -3.13 -26.04
CA LEU A 154 -1.80 -2.43 -25.15
C LEU A 154 -0.35 -2.48 -25.66
N ALA A 155 0.12 -3.62 -26.17
CA ALA A 155 1.45 -3.73 -26.77
C ALA A 155 1.61 -2.81 -27.99
N HIS A 156 0.61 -2.78 -28.88
CA HIS A 156 0.56 -1.83 -30.01
C HIS A 156 0.61 -0.38 -29.51
N PHE A 157 -0.14 -0.03 -28.46
CA PHE A 157 -0.10 1.31 -27.88
C PHE A 157 1.31 1.67 -27.38
N HIS A 158 2.00 0.76 -26.69
CA HIS A 158 3.34 1.06 -26.16
C HIS A 158 4.34 1.36 -27.29
N LEU A 159 4.39 0.53 -28.34
CA LEU A 159 5.32 0.78 -29.44
C LEU A 159 4.90 1.97 -30.30
N GLY A 160 3.59 2.16 -30.52
CA GLY A 160 3.08 3.31 -31.28
C GLY A 160 3.32 4.64 -30.57
N GLN A 161 3.18 4.68 -29.24
CA GLN A 161 3.41 5.89 -28.45
C GLN A 161 4.89 6.15 -28.16
N TRP A 162 5.67 5.08 -27.96
CA TRP A 162 7.10 5.13 -27.67
C TRP A 162 7.86 4.23 -28.65
N PRO A 163 8.07 4.66 -29.91
CA PRO A 163 8.70 3.84 -30.94
C PRO A 163 10.13 3.44 -30.58
N THR A 164 10.82 4.22 -29.74
CA THR A 164 12.17 3.89 -29.27
C THR A 164 12.18 2.77 -28.22
N ALA A 165 11.03 2.29 -27.74
CA ALA A 165 10.96 1.25 -26.72
C ALA A 165 11.73 -0.02 -27.13
N GLU A 166 11.63 -0.43 -28.40
CA GLU A 166 12.33 -1.61 -28.91
C GLU A 166 13.84 -1.40 -29.12
N TYR A 167 14.31 -0.15 -29.12
CA TYR A 167 15.74 0.20 -29.29
C TYR A 167 16.48 0.36 -27.96
N GLN A 168 15.77 0.38 -26.83
CA GLN A 168 16.36 0.52 -25.51
C GLN A 168 17.06 -0.78 -25.05
N ALA A 169 17.85 -0.70 -23.98
CA ALA A 169 18.37 -1.89 -23.31
C ALA A 169 17.23 -2.84 -22.95
N LEU A 170 17.45 -4.15 -23.10
CA LEU A 170 16.45 -5.22 -22.94
C LEU A 170 15.29 -5.20 -23.98
N GLY A 171 15.37 -4.31 -24.98
CA GLY A 171 14.53 -4.33 -26.18
C GLY A 171 15.34 -4.72 -27.42
N ARG A 172 16.46 -4.01 -27.66
CA ARG A 172 17.26 -4.15 -28.90
C ARG A 172 18.04 -5.46 -29.03
N ASP A 173 18.09 -6.24 -27.96
CA ASP A 173 18.79 -7.53 -27.86
C ASP A 173 17.94 -8.71 -28.37
N ARG A 174 16.71 -8.44 -28.83
CA ARG A 174 15.72 -9.47 -29.20
C ARG A 174 14.78 -8.97 -30.29
N LYS A 175 13.98 -9.87 -30.85
CA LYS A 175 12.85 -9.53 -31.72
C LYS A 175 11.68 -9.00 -30.90
N TRP A 176 11.87 -7.84 -30.28
CA TRP A 176 10.98 -7.30 -29.26
C TRP A 176 9.54 -7.22 -29.74
N TRP A 177 9.29 -6.67 -30.93
CA TRP A 177 7.94 -6.58 -31.50
C TRP A 177 7.27 -7.95 -31.72
N GLU A 178 8.00 -8.94 -32.25
CA GLU A 178 7.47 -10.29 -32.45
C GLU A 178 6.99 -10.89 -31.12
N ILE A 179 7.78 -10.73 -30.05
CA ILE A 179 7.47 -11.24 -28.72
C ILE A 179 6.24 -10.53 -28.13
N VAL A 180 6.24 -9.20 -28.10
CA VAL A 180 5.19 -8.43 -27.39
C VAL A 180 3.85 -8.37 -28.14
N SER A 181 3.84 -8.59 -29.45
CA SER A 181 2.62 -8.59 -30.25
C SER A 181 1.95 -9.96 -30.38
N THR A 182 2.64 -11.04 -29.97
CA THR A 182 2.15 -12.42 -30.13
C THR A 182 2.12 -13.22 -28.82
N ARG A 183 3.29 -13.54 -28.26
CA ARG A 183 3.44 -14.43 -27.10
C ARG A 183 3.04 -13.75 -25.79
N THR A 184 3.50 -12.51 -25.59
CA THR A 184 3.24 -11.77 -24.35
C THR A 184 1.76 -11.52 -24.09
N PRO A 185 0.91 -11.12 -25.07
CA PRO A 185 -0.51 -10.92 -24.82
C PRO A 185 -1.26 -12.19 -24.42
N THR A 186 -0.89 -13.34 -25.00
CA THR A 186 -1.46 -14.65 -24.62
C THR A 186 -1.11 -15.00 -23.17
N LEU A 187 0.16 -14.84 -22.79
CA LEU A 187 0.62 -15.09 -21.42
C LEU A 187 -0.08 -14.14 -20.42
N LEU A 188 -0.14 -12.84 -20.72
CA LEU A 188 -0.81 -11.86 -19.85
C LEU A 188 -2.32 -12.12 -19.76
N GLY A 189 -2.96 -12.54 -20.85
CA GLY A 189 -4.37 -12.92 -20.86
C GLY A 189 -4.64 -14.15 -19.98
N SER A 190 -3.72 -15.11 -19.92
CA SER A 190 -3.83 -16.25 -19.00
C SER A 190 -3.54 -15.86 -17.54
N LYS A 191 -2.55 -14.99 -17.31
CA LYS A 191 -2.10 -14.64 -15.96
C LYS A 191 -3.00 -13.60 -15.27
N PHE A 192 -3.55 -12.69 -16.06
CA PHE A 192 -4.39 -11.58 -15.62
C PHE A 192 -5.64 -11.47 -16.51
N PRO A 193 -6.47 -12.53 -16.60
CA PRO A 193 -7.63 -12.59 -17.48
C PRO A 193 -8.69 -11.55 -17.11
N PHE A 194 -9.49 -11.10 -18.06
CA PHE A 194 -10.56 -10.14 -17.79
C PHE A 194 -11.57 -10.68 -16.78
N GLN A 195 -11.98 -11.95 -16.91
CA GLN A 195 -12.89 -12.61 -15.98
C GLN A 195 -12.14 -13.55 -15.03
N THR A 196 -12.46 -13.45 -13.75
CA THR A 196 -11.93 -14.31 -12.68
C THR A 196 -13.07 -14.76 -11.77
N LYS A 197 -12.86 -15.88 -11.04
CA LYS A 197 -13.84 -16.37 -10.06
C LYS A 197 -13.97 -15.36 -8.91
N GLU A 198 -12.86 -14.77 -8.51
CA GLU A 198 -12.75 -13.75 -7.47
C GLU A 198 -13.58 -12.52 -7.82
N TRP A 199 -13.44 -11.98 -9.03
CA TRP A 199 -14.24 -10.85 -9.50
C TRP A 199 -15.72 -11.21 -9.62
N THR A 200 -16.04 -12.37 -10.20
CA THR A 200 -17.44 -12.81 -10.36
C THR A 200 -18.16 -12.90 -9.01
N ALA A 201 -17.48 -13.43 -8.00
CA ALA A 201 -18.00 -13.49 -6.64
C ALA A 201 -18.07 -12.11 -6.00
N TRP A 202 -17.01 -11.31 -6.10
CA TRP A 202 -16.94 -9.99 -5.47
C TRP A 202 -17.94 -9.00 -6.04
N ALA A 203 -18.09 -8.93 -7.37
CA ALA A 203 -19.02 -8.03 -8.04
C ALA A 203 -20.46 -8.20 -7.53
N LYS A 204 -20.88 -9.45 -7.30
CA LYS A 204 -22.22 -9.81 -6.81
C LYS A 204 -22.39 -9.68 -5.29
N ALA A 205 -21.29 -9.70 -4.53
CA ALA A 205 -21.34 -9.64 -3.08
C ALA A 205 -21.86 -8.28 -2.57
N PRO A 206 -22.66 -8.24 -1.49
CA PRO A 206 -22.96 -6.99 -0.82
C PRO A 206 -21.66 -6.35 -0.32
N LYS A 207 -21.53 -5.04 -0.50
CA LYS A 207 -20.34 -4.31 -0.04
C LYS A 207 -20.50 -3.91 1.43
N PRO A 208 -19.46 -4.04 2.25
CA PRO A 208 -19.57 -3.80 3.69
C PRO A 208 -19.83 -2.34 4.04
N GLU A 209 -20.57 -2.11 5.13
CA GLU A 209 -20.69 -0.81 5.80
C GLU A 209 -19.44 -0.52 6.62
N LEU A 210 -18.81 0.63 6.37
CA LEU A 210 -17.55 1.01 7.01
C LEU A 210 -17.74 2.08 8.10
N ALA A 211 -18.91 2.70 8.22
CA ALA A 211 -19.23 3.60 9.33
C ALA A 211 -19.15 2.86 10.68
N GLY A 212 -18.68 3.58 11.71
CA GLY A 212 -18.49 3.08 13.07
C GLY A 212 -17.16 3.52 13.68
N THR A 213 -16.89 3.05 14.88
CA THR A 213 -15.62 3.27 15.58
C THR A 213 -14.63 2.15 15.24
N TRP A 214 -13.39 2.54 15.00
CA TRP A 214 -12.28 1.66 14.64
C TRP A 214 -11.14 1.84 15.63
N THR A 215 -10.63 0.76 16.21
CA THR A 215 -9.33 0.81 16.89
C THR A 215 -8.24 0.77 15.81
N VAL A 216 -7.28 1.68 15.89
CA VAL A 216 -6.17 1.84 14.95
C VAL A 216 -4.85 1.57 15.64
N SER A 217 -3.92 0.93 14.92
CA SER A 217 -2.50 0.93 15.23
C SER A 217 -1.66 0.94 13.95
N GLY A 218 -0.44 1.44 14.05
CA GLY A 218 0.53 1.42 12.96
C GLY A 218 1.91 1.84 13.41
N HIS A 219 2.82 1.93 12.43
CA HIS A 219 4.20 2.35 12.65
C HIS A 219 4.65 3.31 11.55
N ARG A 220 5.21 4.45 11.96
CA ARG A 220 5.83 5.42 11.06
C ARG A 220 7.34 5.40 11.30
N PRO A 221 8.15 4.94 10.34
CA PRO A 221 9.60 5.03 10.46
C PRO A 221 10.05 6.45 10.82
N GLY A 222 10.94 6.56 11.82
CA GLY A 222 11.44 7.84 12.35
C GLY A 222 10.52 8.57 13.33
N LEU A 223 9.27 8.14 13.50
CA LEU A 223 8.36 8.60 14.57
C LEU A 223 8.10 7.49 15.60
N GLY A 224 8.01 6.23 15.15
CA GLY A 224 7.69 5.06 15.97
C GLY A 224 6.24 4.58 15.79
N SER A 225 5.84 3.70 16.71
CA SER A 225 4.50 3.14 16.75
C SER A 225 3.47 4.19 17.17
N TYR A 226 2.23 4.02 16.72
CA TYR A 226 1.10 4.85 17.11
C TYR A 226 -0.18 4.02 17.19
N GLY A 227 -1.19 4.55 17.87
CA GLY A 227 -2.49 3.91 17.94
C GLY A 227 -3.52 4.73 18.70
N GLY A 228 -4.77 4.25 18.68
CA GLY A 228 -5.92 4.94 19.25
C GLY A 228 -7.19 4.55 18.52
N THR A 229 -8.08 5.52 18.28
CA THR A 229 -9.35 5.29 17.59
C THR A 229 -9.56 6.19 16.38
N ALA A 230 -10.39 5.72 15.45
CA ALA A 230 -10.95 6.49 14.37
C ALA A 230 -12.48 6.37 14.39
N THR A 231 -13.18 7.49 14.26
CA THR A 231 -14.63 7.53 14.07
C THR A 231 -14.92 7.79 12.60
N VAL A 232 -15.61 6.84 11.97
CA VAL A 232 -15.98 6.90 10.55
C VAL A 232 -17.49 7.10 10.43
N THR A 233 -17.92 8.14 9.74
CA THR A 233 -19.35 8.48 9.58
C THR A 233 -19.67 8.63 8.10
N ARG A 234 -20.83 8.11 7.65
CA ARG A 234 -21.29 8.31 6.26
C ARG A 234 -21.38 9.80 5.92
N ASP A 235 -20.94 10.14 4.71
CA ASP A 235 -20.91 11.52 4.23
C ASP A 235 -21.06 11.55 2.70
N GLY A 236 -22.29 11.69 2.23
CA GLY A 236 -22.65 11.53 0.81
C GLY A 236 -22.30 10.13 0.30
N ASP A 237 -21.60 10.08 -0.83
CA ASP A 237 -21.11 8.83 -1.45
C ASP A 237 -19.82 8.29 -0.80
N GLY A 238 -19.35 8.92 0.28
CA GLY A 238 -18.12 8.55 0.98
C GLY A 238 -18.28 8.59 2.49
N TYR A 239 -17.19 8.91 3.18
CA TYR A 239 -17.15 9.01 4.64
C TYR A 239 -16.40 10.25 5.10
N SER A 240 -16.80 10.77 6.25
CA SER A 240 -15.96 11.64 7.09
C SER A 240 -15.25 10.79 8.13
N VAL A 241 -14.01 11.17 8.46
CA VAL A 241 -13.21 10.49 9.49
C VAL A 241 -12.64 11.49 10.48
N ALA A 242 -12.67 11.11 11.75
CA ALA A 242 -11.97 11.78 12.84
C ALA A 242 -11.05 10.79 13.56
N TYR A 243 -9.77 11.12 13.63
CA TYR A 243 -8.74 10.34 14.32
C TYR A 243 -8.45 10.92 15.70
N ASP A 244 -8.42 10.05 16.69
CA ASP A 244 -7.93 10.32 18.04
C ASP A 244 -6.86 9.27 18.37
N LEU A 245 -5.62 9.58 17.99
CA LEU A 245 -4.46 8.69 18.10
C LEU A 245 -3.38 9.34 18.96
N THR A 246 -2.49 8.51 19.48
CA THR A 246 -1.27 8.92 20.18
C THR A 246 -0.07 8.22 19.58
N ASP A 247 1.07 8.92 19.52
CA ASP A 247 2.36 8.31 19.21
C ASP A 247 2.93 7.50 20.39
N ALA A 248 4.10 6.89 20.19
CA ALA A 248 4.82 6.12 21.19
C ALA A 248 5.15 6.90 22.48
N ALA A 249 5.30 8.22 22.39
CA ALA A 249 5.55 9.11 23.52
C ALA A 249 4.26 9.60 24.20
N GLY A 250 3.09 9.20 23.70
CA GLY A 250 1.79 9.64 24.18
C GLY A 250 1.38 11.02 23.67
N LYS A 251 2.08 11.58 22.67
CA LYS A 251 1.69 12.87 22.06
C LYS A 251 0.51 12.67 21.11
N PRO A 252 -0.43 13.64 21.04
CA PRO A 252 -1.55 13.56 20.12
C PRO A 252 -1.12 13.48 18.66
N LEU A 253 -1.67 12.51 17.94
CA LEU A 253 -1.63 12.35 16.48
C LEU A 253 -3.07 12.33 15.96
N SER A 254 -3.82 13.39 16.24
CA SER A 254 -5.23 13.51 15.91
C SER A 254 -5.46 14.22 14.59
N GLY A 255 -6.64 14.03 14.00
CA GLY A 255 -6.89 14.46 12.63
C GLY A 255 -8.34 14.36 12.17
N LYS A 256 -8.66 15.00 11.04
CA LYS A 256 -9.97 14.87 10.38
C LYS A 256 -9.83 14.92 8.86
N GLY A 257 -10.81 14.34 8.17
CA GLY A 257 -10.99 14.59 6.75
C GLY A 257 -12.05 13.69 6.13
N ARG A 258 -11.90 13.39 4.84
CA ARG A 258 -12.91 12.68 4.03
C ARG A 258 -12.29 11.55 3.24
N SER A 259 -13.10 10.55 2.93
CA SER A 259 -12.71 9.44 2.06
C SER A 259 -13.80 9.06 1.07
N VAL A 260 -13.37 8.39 0.01
CA VAL A 260 -14.21 7.67 -0.94
C VAL A 260 -13.80 6.20 -0.91
N VAL A 261 -14.77 5.31 -1.06
CA VAL A 261 -14.53 3.86 -1.12
C VAL A 261 -14.88 3.37 -2.51
N TYR A 262 -13.86 2.93 -3.24
CA TYR A 262 -14.02 2.37 -4.57
C TYR A 262 -14.15 0.86 -4.53
N THR A 263 -14.94 0.30 -5.44
CA THR A 263 -15.16 -1.14 -5.59
C THR A 263 -15.66 -1.80 -4.28
N GLY A 264 -16.18 -0.99 -3.35
CA GLY A 264 -16.65 -1.36 -2.02
C GLY A 264 -15.58 -1.76 -0.99
N TYR A 265 -14.28 -1.59 -1.27
CA TYR A 265 -13.22 -1.89 -0.29
C TYR A 265 -11.96 -1.03 -0.39
N GLU A 266 -11.68 -0.41 -1.55
CA GLU A 266 -10.51 0.46 -1.77
C GLU A 266 -10.79 1.85 -1.19
N TRP A 267 -10.36 2.06 0.05
CA TRP A 267 -10.47 3.32 0.75
C TRP A 267 -9.42 4.31 0.25
N ARG A 268 -9.86 5.51 -0.14
CA ARG A 268 -8.99 6.64 -0.50
C ARG A 268 -9.40 7.87 0.29
N GLY A 269 -8.54 8.27 1.22
CA GLY A 269 -8.77 9.40 2.11
C GLY A 269 -7.85 10.58 1.82
N SER A 270 -8.36 11.77 2.13
CA SER A 270 -7.59 13.00 2.25
C SER A 270 -7.91 13.60 3.61
N THR A 271 -6.93 13.58 4.50
CA THR A 271 -7.12 13.99 5.89
C THR A 271 -5.96 14.86 6.35
N THR A 272 -6.18 15.60 7.43
CA THR A 272 -5.10 16.22 8.19
C THR A 272 -4.82 15.33 9.39
N LEU A 273 -3.57 14.97 9.64
CA LEU A 273 -3.14 14.18 10.80
C LEU A 273 -1.92 14.84 11.44
N GLY A 274 -1.97 15.15 12.73
CA GLY A 274 -0.88 15.86 13.41
C GLY A 274 -0.56 17.23 12.79
N GLY A 275 -1.56 17.88 12.18
CA GLY A 275 -1.40 19.16 11.48
C GLY A 275 -0.82 19.08 10.06
N GLN A 276 -0.57 17.87 9.53
CA GLN A 276 -0.06 17.69 8.16
C GLN A 276 -1.12 17.07 7.25
N GLU A 277 -1.15 17.48 5.98
CA GLU A 277 -2.00 16.83 4.98
C GLU A 277 -1.46 15.45 4.60
N VAL A 278 -2.34 14.45 4.66
CA VAL A 278 -2.02 13.07 4.34
C VAL A 278 -3.01 12.47 3.34
N ARG A 279 -2.52 11.51 2.57
CA ARG A 279 -3.32 10.61 1.74
C ARG A 279 -3.39 9.26 2.41
N GLU A 280 -4.57 8.66 2.34
CA GLU A 280 -4.85 7.35 2.92
C GLU A 280 -5.15 6.37 1.81
N VAL A 281 -4.45 5.23 1.82
CA VAL A 281 -4.65 4.15 0.86
C VAL A 281 -4.84 2.87 1.65
N PHE A 282 -6.09 2.53 1.95
CA PHE A 282 -6.43 1.35 2.74
C PHE A 282 -7.29 0.37 1.93
N ALA A 283 -7.29 -0.88 2.36
CA ALA A 283 -8.23 -1.91 1.93
C ALA A 283 -9.06 -2.38 3.14
N ALA A 284 -10.37 -2.31 3.01
CA ALA A 284 -11.29 -2.97 3.94
C ALA A 284 -11.36 -4.48 3.65
N SER A 285 -11.50 -5.29 4.69
CA SER A 285 -11.79 -6.70 4.56
C SER A 285 -13.21 -6.92 4.01
N LYS A 286 -13.45 -8.08 3.41
CA LYS A 286 -14.75 -8.43 2.82
C LYS A 286 -15.92 -8.36 3.79
N ASP A 287 -15.66 -8.62 5.07
CA ASP A 287 -16.65 -8.54 6.15
C ASP A 287 -16.79 -7.14 6.78
N GLY A 288 -15.98 -6.16 6.34
CA GLY A 288 -16.01 -4.79 6.87
C GLY A 288 -15.50 -4.65 8.29
N ARG A 289 -14.72 -5.62 8.80
CA ARG A 289 -14.26 -5.64 10.20
C ARG A 289 -12.80 -5.23 10.39
N ARG A 290 -12.00 -5.25 9.32
CA ARG A 290 -10.59 -4.88 9.33
C ARG A 290 -10.30 -3.89 8.20
N MET A 291 -9.38 -2.97 8.43
CA MET A 291 -8.74 -2.18 7.38
C MET A 291 -7.22 -2.28 7.51
N THR A 292 -6.53 -2.38 6.38
CA THR A 292 -5.06 -2.37 6.32
C THR A 292 -4.57 -1.51 5.17
N GLY A 293 -3.43 -0.86 5.33
CA GLY A 293 -2.75 -0.18 4.23
C GLY A 293 -1.73 0.82 4.75
N ARG A 294 -1.66 1.98 4.09
CA ARG A 294 -0.68 3.02 4.40
C ARG A 294 -1.29 4.41 4.26
N TRP A 295 -0.91 5.32 5.14
CA TRP A 295 -1.05 6.75 4.90
C TRP A 295 0.31 7.40 4.69
N PHE A 296 0.35 8.52 3.98
CA PHE A 296 1.58 9.25 3.70
C PHE A 296 1.32 10.75 3.51
N LEU A 297 2.34 11.58 3.71
CA LEU A 297 2.22 13.02 3.50
C LEU A 297 1.89 13.31 2.04
N ALA A 298 0.95 14.22 1.79
CA ALA A 298 0.44 14.48 0.45
C ALA A 298 1.53 14.86 -0.57
N ASP A 299 2.53 15.62 -0.12
CA ASP A 299 3.65 16.09 -0.95
C ASP A 299 4.92 15.23 -0.83
N HIS A 300 4.94 14.25 0.09
CA HIS A 300 6.10 13.42 0.41
C HIS A 300 5.67 11.97 0.67
N ASP A 301 5.37 11.23 -0.40
CA ASP A 301 4.85 9.87 -0.26
C ASP A 301 5.84 8.86 0.33
N GLU A 302 7.14 9.18 0.34
CA GLU A 302 8.17 8.45 1.05
C GLU A 302 8.00 8.56 2.59
N ILE A 303 7.37 9.62 3.07
CA ILE A 303 7.09 9.86 4.49
C ILE A 303 5.66 9.40 4.79
N GLY A 304 5.53 8.28 5.49
CA GLY A 304 4.22 7.73 5.82
C GLY A 304 4.30 6.56 6.80
N ALA A 305 3.15 5.98 7.11
CA ALA A 305 3.03 4.97 8.14
C ALA A 305 2.13 3.82 7.72
N SER A 306 2.47 2.62 8.18
CA SER A 306 1.56 1.48 8.10
C SER A 306 0.29 1.79 8.89
N PHE A 307 -0.82 1.22 8.47
CA PHE A 307 -2.12 1.38 9.10
C PHE A 307 -2.81 0.03 9.21
N THR A 308 -3.22 -0.34 10.41
CA THR A 308 -4.10 -1.47 10.68
C THR A 308 -5.21 -1.00 11.60
N ALA A 309 -6.45 -1.35 11.26
CA ALA A 309 -7.59 -1.05 12.09
C ALA A 309 -8.55 -2.23 12.20
N VAL A 310 -9.21 -2.36 13.35
CA VAL A 310 -10.32 -3.29 13.55
C VAL A 310 -11.53 -2.52 14.08
N LYS A 311 -12.71 -2.86 13.57
CA LYS A 311 -13.95 -2.20 13.99
C LYS A 311 -14.24 -2.58 15.45
N ALA A 312 -14.47 -1.58 16.30
CA ALA A 312 -14.55 -1.76 17.76
C ALA A 312 -15.66 -2.77 18.16
N GLU A 313 -16.77 -2.76 17.43
CA GLU A 313 -17.94 -3.61 17.66
C GLU A 313 -17.84 -5.01 17.02
N ALA A 314 -16.80 -5.28 16.22
CA ALA A 314 -16.76 -6.44 15.32
C ALA A 314 -16.34 -7.78 15.95
N GLY A 315 -16.10 -7.82 17.27
CA GLY A 315 -15.89 -9.06 18.02
C GLY A 315 -14.45 -9.30 18.49
N ALA A 316 -14.33 -10.28 19.39
CA ALA A 316 -13.16 -10.80 20.11
C ALA A 316 -12.10 -9.74 20.55
N PRO A 317 -11.91 -9.54 21.86
CA PRO A 317 -10.82 -8.72 22.37
C PRO A 317 -9.48 -9.05 21.70
N ALA A 318 -8.75 -8.02 21.27
CA ALA A 318 -7.50 -8.17 20.53
C ALA A 318 -6.54 -7.01 20.80
N ILE A 319 -5.24 -7.31 20.85
CA ILE A 319 -4.18 -6.30 20.90
C ILE A 319 -3.73 -6.04 19.46
N LEU A 320 -3.65 -4.76 19.08
CA LEU A 320 -3.20 -4.35 17.74
C LEU A 320 -1.76 -3.87 17.71
N GLY A 321 -1.26 -3.32 18.81
CA GLY A 321 0.10 -2.79 18.88
C GLY A 321 0.47 -2.24 20.24
N TYR A 322 1.71 -1.77 20.32
CA TYR A 322 2.34 -1.30 21.55
C TYR A 322 3.06 0.03 21.27
N SER A 323 3.15 0.92 22.26
CA SER A 323 3.95 2.14 22.15
C SER A 323 5.44 1.86 22.03
N GLN A 324 5.89 0.67 22.44
CA GLN A 324 7.22 0.15 22.19
C GLN A 324 7.16 -1.37 22.02
N GLU A 325 7.99 -1.91 21.13
CA GLU A 325 7.97 -3.33 20.75
C GLU A 325 8.87 -4.21 21.62
N SER A 326 9.66 -3.61 22.52
CA SER A 326 10.54 -4.37 23.39
C SER A 326 10.76 -3.75 24.77
N LEU A 327 11.28 -4.57 25.68
CA LEU A 327 11.70 -4.17 27.02
C LEU A 327 13.04 -4.83 27.37
N LYS A 328 14.01 -4.03 27.79
CA LYS A 328 15.31 -4.53 28.22
C LYS A 328 15.22 -5.17 29.61
N ALA A 329 15.86 -6.31 29.81
CA ALA A 329 15.94 -6.98 31.10
C ALA A 329 16.60 -6.07 32.13
N GLY A 330 16.00 -5.98 33.33
CA GLY A 330 16.45 -5.09 34.40
C GLY A 330 15.95 -3.66 34.29
N THR A 331 15.08 -3.32 33.34
CA THR A 331 14.52 -1.97 33.19
C THR A 331 13.02 -1.93 33.40
N THR A 332 12.53 -0.72 33.69
CA THR A 332 11.11 -0.38 33.77
C THR A 332 10.77 0.59 32.66
N ALA A 333 9.61 0.42 32.04
CA ALA A 333 9.09 1.34 31.04
C ALA A 333 7.58 1.50 31.15
N ARG A 334 7.08 2.67 30.75
CA ARG A 334 5.66 2.93 30.58
C ARG A 334 5.25 2.53 29.17
N ILE A 335 4.31 1.59 29.04
CA ILE A 335 3.90 1.00 27.77
C ILE A 335 2.39 1.19 27.59
N THR A 336 2.00 1.75 26.45
CA THR A 336 0.61 1.75 26.01
C THR A 336 0.37 0.56 25.11
N VAL A 337 -0.64 -0.24 25.43
CA VAL A 337 -1.17 -1.34 24.63
C VAL A 337 -2.43 -0.85 23.95
N TRP A 338 -2.44 -0.78 22.61
CA TRP A 338 -3.61 -0.39 21.82
C TRP A 338 -4.36 -1.61 21.33
N GLY A 339 -5.70 -1.59 21.38
CA GLY A 339 -6.51 -2.76 21.03
C GLY A 339 -8.02 -2.55 21.16
N THR A 340 -8.77 -3.64 21.16
CA THR A 340 -10.22 -3.65 21.38
C THR A 340 -10.57 -4.60 22.52
N GLY A 341 -11.58 -4.24 23.32
CA GLY A 341 -12.05 -5.02 24.46
C GLY A 341 -10.98 -5.20 25.55
N LEU A 342 -10.15 -4.19 25.78
CA LEU A 342 -9.05 -4.24 26.73
C LEU A 342 -9.43 -3.84 28.17
N ASP A 343 -10.69 -3.53 28.42
CA ASP A 343 -11.23 -3.09 29.71
C ASP A 343 -11.49 -4.24 30.71
N GLY A 344 -11.31 -5.49 30.28
CA GLY A 344 -11.43 -6.67 31.14
C GLY A 344 -10.09 -7.32 31.47
N GLY A 345 -9.83 -7.59 32.75
CA GLY A 345 -8.73 -8.45 33.22
C GLY A 345 -7.38 -7.76 33.40
N THR A 346 -6.36 -8.55 33.77
CA THR A 346 -4.99 -8.08 34.03
C THR A 346 -4.16 -8.07 32.75
N ALA A 347 -3.20 -7.14 32.66
CA ALA A 347 -2.18 -7.15 31.63
C ALA A 347 -1.03 -8.09 32.03
N ASP A 348 -0.63 -8.99 31.13
CA ASP A 348 0.47 -9.93 31.32
C ASP A 348 1.40 -9.90 30.09
N PHE A 349 2.68 -9.59 30.33
CA PHE A 349 3.73 -9.50 29.32
C PHE A 349 4.61 -10.76 29.28
N GLY A 350 4.20 -11.81 30.00
CA GLY A 350 4.84 -13.11 30.07
C GLY A 350 5.92 -13.21 31.16
N PRO A 351 6.56 -14.38 31.27
CA PRO A 351 7.44 -14.70 32.40
C PRO A 351 8.60 -13.72 32.60
N GLY A 352 8.81 -13.27 33.83
CA GLY A 352 9.89 -12.35 34.19
C GLY A 352 9.58 -10.88 33.92
N VAL A 353 8.34 -10.53 33.55
CA VAL A 353 7.87 -9.14 33.43
C VAL A 353 6.72 -8.92 34.39
N THR A 354 6.83 -7.92 35.27
CA THR A 354 5.72 -7.45 36.10
C THR A 354 5.08 -6.25 35.43
N ALA A 355 3.76 -6.25 35.24
CA ALA A 355 3.02 -5.14 34.65
C ALA A 355 2.02 -4.56 35.65
N LYS A 356 2.23 -3.31 36.06
CA LYS A 356 1.29 -2.55 36.88
C LYS A 356 0.41 -1.68 35.99
N VAL A 357 -0.90 -1.91 36.02
CA VAL A 357 -1.85 -1.09 35.26
C VAL A 357 -1.89 0.33 35.84
N VAL A 358 -1.69 1.32 34.97
CA VAL A 358 -1.78 2.76 35.29
C VAL A 358 -3.14 3.30 34.86
N SER A 359 -3.61 2.92 33.68
CA SER A 359 -4.95 3.22 33.19
C SER A 359 -5.43 2.11 32.26
N GLN A 360 -6.74 1.90 32.20
CA GLN A 360 -7.36 0.85 31.40
C GLN A 360 -8.69 1.33 30.84
N ALA A 361 -8.83 1.22 29.52
CA ALA A 361 -10.02 1.56 28.77
C ALA A 361 -10.22 0.52 27.65
N PRO A 362 -11.41 0.43 27.04
CA PRO A 362 -11.69 -0.60 26.02
C PRO A 362 -10.72 -0.56 24.83
N GLY A 363 -10.23 0.63 24.47
CA GLY A 363 -9.34 0.88 23.33
C GLY A 363 -7.84 0.88 23.65
N ALA A 364 -7.47 1.04 24.93
CA ALA A 364 -6.07 1.19 25.33
C ALA A 364 -5.85 0.87 26.81
N VAL A 365 -4.71 0.24 27.12
CA VAL A 365 -4.23 0.04 28.48
C VAL A 365 -2.82 0.58 28.61
N VAL A 366 -2.58 1.39 29.64
CA VAL A 366 -1.25 1.88 29.96
C VAL A 366 -0.74 1.13 31.17
N VAL A 367 0.44 0.52 31.03
CA VAL A 367 1.10 -0.20 32.11
C VAL A 367 2.47 0.41 32.42
N GLU A 368 2.90 0.26 33.66
CA GLU A 368 4.30 0.34 34.05
C GLU A 368 4.83 -1.10 34.10
N ALA A 369 5.62 -1.47 33.10
CA ALA A 369 6.16 -2.82 32.94
C ALA A 369 7.64 -2.86 33.33
N THR A 370 8.00 -3.79 34.20
CA THR A 370 9.37 -4.02 34.67
C THR A 370 9.81 -5.42 34.29
N ALA A 371 10.88 -5.54 33.50
CA ALA A 371 11.52 -6.83 33.26
C ALA A 371 12.56 -7.10 34.34
N ALA A 372 12.50 -8.26 34.98
CA ALA A 372 13.53 -8.68 35.93
C ALA A 372 14.91 -8.72 35.25
N ALA A 373 15.99 -8.47 36.00
CA ALA A 373 17.36 -8.51 35.47
C ALA A 373 17.72 -9.89 34.87
N GLY A 374 17.16 -10.98 35.42
CA GLY A 374 17.30 -12.34 34.90
C GLY A 374 16.19 -12.79 33.96
N ALA A 375 15.37 -11.88 33.43
CA ALA A 375 14.31 -12.24 32.48
C ALA A 375 14.92 -12.82 31.20
N ALA A 376 14.49 -14.03 30.82
CA ALA A 376 14.99 -14.69 29.62
C ALA A 376 14.69 -13.86 28.35
N PRO A 377 15.66 -13.65 27.44
CA PRO A 377 15.41 -12.99 26.16
C PRO A 377 14.45 -13.80 25.28
N GLY A 378 13.62 -13.10 24.49
CA GLY A 378 12.75 -13.71 23.49
C GLY A 378 11.40 -13.01 23.33
N ALA A 379 10.68 -13.43 22.30
CA ALA A 379 9.34 -12.97 21.99
C ALA A 379 8.34 -13.34 23.09
N ARG A 380 7.38 -12.45 23.31
CA ARG A 380 6.33 -12.53 24.31
C ARG A 380 4.97 -12.57 23.66
N LYS A 381 4.09 -13.39 24.23
CA LYS A 381 2.65 -13.38 23.95
C LYS A 381 2.00 -12.52 25.03
N VAL A 382 1.72 -11.27 24.70
CA VAL A 382 1.11 -10.34 25.65
C VAL A 382 -0.38 -10.61 25.70
N THR A 383 -0.96 -10.54 26.90
CA THR A 383 -2.41 -10.62 27.08
C THR A 383 -2.94 -9.46 27.91
N VAL A 384 -4.18 -9.09 27.63
CA VAL A 384 -4.98 -8.19 28.48
C VAL A 384 -6.35 -8.84 28.62
N GLY A 385 -6.57 -9.54 29.74
CA GLY A 385 -7.72 -10.41 29.91
C GLY A 385 -7.82 -11.48 28.81
N LYS A 386 -8.80 -11.34 27.91
CA LYS A 386 -8.99 -12.25 26.77
C LYS A 386 -8.25 -11.82 25.51
N ALA A 387 -7.83 -10.55 25.45
CA ALA A 387 -7.10 -10.03 24.31
C ALA A 387 -5.69 -10.61 24.27
N ARG A 388 -5.21 -10.93 23.07
CA ARG A 388 -3.87 -11.45 22.82
C ARG A 388 -3.18 -10.61 21.76
N GLY A 389 -1.87 -10.47 21.90
CA GLY A 389 -1.00 -9.82 20.93
C GLY A 389 0.36 -10.49 20.89
N ASP A 390 0.95 -10.48 19.70
CA ASP A 390 2.32 -10.91 19.42
C ASP A 390 3.18 -9.69 19.10
N GLY A 391 4.49 -9.87 18.92
CA GLY A 391 5.38 -8.79 18.47
C GLY A 391 5.97 -7.93 19.59
N PHE A 392 5.85 -8.37 20.85
CA PHE A 392 6.60 -7.79 21.97
C PHE A 392 7.80 -8.67 22.33
N THR A 393 8.98 -8.09 22.55
CA THR A 393 10.21 -8.84 22.83
C THR A 393 10.88 -8.38 24.13
N VAL A 394 11.31 -9.31 24.97
CA VAL A 394 12.24 -9.00 26.08
C VAL A 394 13.64 -9.32 25.61
N TYR A 395 14.62 -8.46 25.90
CA TYR A 395 16.01 -8.70 25.53
C TYR A 395 16.95 -8.27 26.65
N ALA A 396 18.11 -8.92 26.77
CA ALA A 396 19.17 -8.48 27.69
C ALA A 396 20.28 -7.73 26.94
N LYS A 397 20.66 -8.31 25.79
CA LYS A 397 21.58 -7.76 24.80
C LYS A 397 21.02 -8.03 23.41
N ILE A 398 21.46 -7.28 22.40
CA ILE A 398 21.18 -7.55 21.00
C ILE A 398 22.36 -8.28 20.35
N ASP A 399 22.09 -9.15 19.40
CA ASP A 399 23.13 -9.91 18.69
C ASP A 399 23.52 -9.24 17.37
N SER A 400 22.59 -8.53 16.75
CA SER A 400 22.86 -7.76 15.52
C SER A 400 21.91 -6.57 15.36
N VAL A 401 22.30 -5.65 14.48
CA VAL A 401 21.49 -4.52 14.02
C VAL A 401 21.35 -4.61 12.51
N GLN A 402 20.11 -4.47 12.02
CA GLN A 402 19.82 -4.29 10.60
C GLN A 402 19.33 -2.86 10.35
N VAL A 403 19.84 -2.23 9.29
CA VAL A 403 19.31 -0.96 8.82
C VAL A 403 18.13 -1.25 7.90
N GLU A 404 16.95 -0.78 8.28
CA GLU A 404 15.72 -0.95 7.51
C GLU A 404 15.27 0.40 6.93
N PRO A 405 15.03 0.52 5.60
CA PRO A 405 15.22 -0.52 4.58
C PRO A 405 16.72 -0.79 4.29
N PRO A 406 17.09 -2.01 3.90
CA PRO A 406 18.48 -2.36 3.57
C PRO A 406 18.98 -1.70 2.28
N TYR A 407 18.06 -1.31 1.39
CA TYR A 407 18.33 -0.56 0.17
C TYR A 407 17.20 0.43 -0.10
N THR A 408 17.55 1.68 -0.44
CA THR A 408 16.57 2.66 -0.90
C THR A 408 17.21 3.77 -1.75
N ILE A 409 16.35 4.66 -2.25
CA ILE A 409 16.70 5.77 -3.12
C ILE A 409 16.19 7.08 -2.50
N ALA A 410 17.06 8.07 -2.40
CA ALA A 410 16.69 9.47 -2.20
C ALA A 410 16.83 10.23 -3.53
N ARG A 411 16.17 11.38 -3.68
CA ARG A 411 16.30 12.21 -4.90
C ARG A 411 16.54 13.67 -4.54
N VAL A 412 17.52 14.27 -5.19
CA VAL A 412 17.75 15.72 -5.11
C VAL A 412 16.49 16.47 -5.56
N GLY A 413 16.33 17.71 -5.11
CA GLY A 413 15.18 18.55 -5.49
C GLY A 413 15.36 20.00 -5.07
N GLY A 414 14.32 20.81 -5.27
CA GLY A 414 14.34 22.24 -4.96
C GLY A 414 15.33 23.02 -5.84
N ASN A 415 16.05 23.98 -5.24
CA ASN A 415 17.03 24.84 -5.90
C ASN A 415 16.47 25.58 -7.14
N GLY A 416 15.26 26.11 -7.02
CA GLY A 416 14.54 26.78 -8.13
C GLY A 416 13.86 25.82 -9.12
N GLY A 417 14.04 24.50 -8.98
CA GLY A 417 13.34 23.49 -9.76
C GLY A 417 11.90 23.23 -9.28
N THR A 418 11.09 22.60 -10.13
CA THR A 418 9.66 22.32 -9.89
C THR A 418 9.38 21.06 -9.07
N THR A 419 10.41 20.28 -8.74
CA THR A 419 10.29 19.02 -8.01
C THR A 419 10.88 19.15 -6.61
N ALA A 420 10.10 18.79 -5.59
CA ALA A 420 10.59 18.70 -4.21
C ALA A 420 11.65 17.58 -4.07
N PRO A 421 12.57 17.69 -3.10
CA PRO A 421 13.46 16.58 -2.76
C PRO A 421 12.68 15.38 -2.23
N VAL A 422 13.17 14.17 -2.51
CA VAL A 422 12.65 12.92 -1.96
C VAL A 422 13.62 12.40 -0.91
N THR A 423 13.16 12.37 0.34
CA THR A 423 13.97 11.93 1.48
C THR A 423 14.10 10.41 1.56
N ALA A 424 14.95 9.91 2.46
CA ALA A 424 14.99 8.48 2.77
C ALA A 424 15.07 8.29 4.29
N GLN A 425 14.07 7.62 4.86
CA GLN A 425 14.00 7.33 6.29
C GLN A 425 14.53 5.92 6.57
N PHE A 426 15.39 5.79 7.57
CA PHE A 426 15.95 4.53 8.04
C PHE A 426 15.62 4.29 9.52
N GLU A 427 15.58 3.03 9.92
CA GLU A 427 15.52 2.60 11.32
C GLU A 427 16.61 1.56 11.61
N ALA A 428 17.14 1.60 12.82
CA ALA A 428 18.11 0.61 13.31
C ALA A 428 17.34 -0.45 14.09
N VAL A 429 17.18 -1.64 13.51
CA VAL A 429 16.36 -2.70 14.09
C VAL A 429 17.26 -3.75 14.74
N GLY A 430 17.07 -3.96 16.03
CA GLY A 430 17.80 -4.98 16.79
C GLY A 430 17.23 -6.38 16.57
N TYR A 431 18.10 -7.39 16.55
CA TYR A 431 17.75 -8.80 16.45
C TYR A 431 18.49 -9.65 17.49
N LEU A 432 17.86 -10.74 17.90
CA LEU A 432 18.47 -11.86 18.62
C LEU A 432 18.61 -13.04 17.65
N ASN A 433 19.69 -13.79 17.71
CA ASN A 433 19.97 -14.92 16.79
C ASN A 433 19.13 -16.19 17.07
N GLY A 434 18.02 -16.06 17.81
CA GLY A 434 17.15 -17.20 18.09
C GLY A 434 17.80 -18.33 18.90
N LYS A 435 17.31 -19.55 18.68
CA LYS A 435 17.74 -20.77 19.37
C LYS A 435 18.99 -21.39 18.72
N ASP A 436 19.15 -21.21 17.41
CA ASP A 436 20.29 -21.77 16.68
C ASP A 436 21.58 -20.94 16.86
N GLY A 437 21.46 -19.71 17.39
CA GLY A 437 22.57 -18.82 17.71
C GLY A 437 23.23 -18.18 16.49
N LYS A 438 22.64 -18.34 15.30
CA LYS A 438 23.18 -17.83 14.02
C LYS A 438 22.38 -16.62 13.54
N PRO A 439 23.05 -15.56 13.06
CA PRO A 439 22.35 -14.40 12.52
C PRO A 439 21.74 -14.69 11.15
N GLY A 440 20.61 -14.06 10.84
CA GLY A 440 19.97 -14.08 9.53
C GLY A 440 19.23 -15.38 9.22
N THR A 441 18.87 -16.15 10.25
CA THR A 441 18.11 -17.40 10.11
C THR A 441 16.63 -17.17 10.40
N ARG A 442 15.81 -18.21 10.23
CA ARG A 442 14.34 -18.08 10.38
C ARG A 442 13.88 -17.96 11.82
N ASP A 443 14.73 -18.32 12.80
CA ASP A 443 14.41 -18.23 14.22
C ASP A 443 14.96 -16.97 14.89
N ASP A 444 15.59 -16.06 14.12
CA ASP A 444 15.91 -14.72 14.56
C ASP A 444 14.68 -14.04 15.18
N VAL A 445 14.87 -13.46 16.37
CA VAL A 445 13.83 -12.74 17.10
C VAL A 445 14.06 -11.26 16.93
N ARG A 446 13.11 -10.59 16.28
CA ARG A 446 13.12 -9.14 16.13
C ARG A 446 12.88 -8.45 17.49
N VAL A 447 13.80 -7.58 17.90
CA VAL A 447 13.67 -6.72 19.09
C VAL A 447 12.92 -5.44 18.75
N GLY A 448 13.08 -4.95 17.51
CA GLY A 448 12.42 -3.75 17.01
C GLY A 448 13.36 -2.55 16.85
N PRO A 449 12.82 -1.39 16.43
CA PRO A 449 13.60 -0.18 16.23
C PRO A 449 14.21 0.29 17.56
N LEU A 450 15.51 0.59 17.54
CA LEU A 450 16.26 1.07 18.69
C LEU A 450 16.90 2.43 18.36
N PRO A 451 17.10 3.32 19.36
CA PRO A 451 17.91 4.52 19.17
C PRO A 451 19.32 4.18 18.69
N ALA A 452 19.81 4.92 17.70
CA ALA A 452 21.12 4.69 17.10
C ALA A 452 21.83 6.00 16.75
N ASP A 453 23.15 5.94 16.79
CA ASP A 453 24.03 6.93 16.19
C ASP A 453 24.14 6.64 14.68
N TRP A 454 23.88 7.65 13.83
CA TRP A 454 23.83 7.50 12.37
C TRP A 454 25.01 8.18 11.69
N SER A 455 25.59 7.53 10.68
CA SER A 455 26.64 8.10 9.84
C SER A 455 26.51 7.66 8.38
N LEU A 456 27.23 8.38 7.50
CA LEU A 456 27.32 8.09 6.08
C LEU A 456 28.78 7.78 5.72
N GLU A 457 28.96 6.74 4.90
CA GLU A 457 30.24 6.36 4.33
C GLU A 457 30.11 6.23 2.81
N PRO A 458 31.20 6.40 2.03
CA PRO A 458 31.16 6.07 0.61
C PRO A 458 30.87 4.58 0.45
N TYR A 459 29.94 4.21 -0.44
CA TYR A 459 29.58 2.79 -0.63
C TYR A 459 30.71 1.99 -1.29
N ASN A 460 31.50 2.63 -2.16
CA ASN A 460 32.62 2.02 -2.87
C ASN A 460 33.72 3.07 -3.18
N GLU A 461 34.83 2.63 -3.79
CA GLU A 461 35.96 3.51 -4.12
C GLU A 461 35.58 4.64 -5.09
N ALA A 462 34.66 4.41 -6.05
CA ALA A 462 34.21 5.46 -6.95
C ALA A 462 33.44 6.55 -6.20
N ALA A 463 32.56 6.18 -5.26
CA ALA A 463 31.85 7.12 -4.40
C ALA A 463 32.80 7.94 -3.53
N LYS A 464 33.89 7.32 -3.05
CA LYS A 464 34.95 8.02 -2.30
C LYS A 464 35.69 9.03 -3.17
N GLN A 465 36.08 8.64 -4.39
CA GLN A 465 36.76 9.52 -5.35
C GLN A 465 35.89 10.71 -5.77
N MET A 466 34.57 10.51 -5.89
CA MET A 466 33.61 11.56 -6.24
C MET A 466 33.18 12.41 -5.04
N GLU A 467 33.73 12.15 -3.85
CA GLU A 467 33.35 12.79 -2.58
C GLU A 467 31.83 12.72 -2.31
N ASP A 468 31.18 11.59 -2.59
CA ASP A 468 29.72 11.47 -2.55
C ASP A 468 29.13 11.83 -1.17
N VAL A 469 29.79 11.44 -0.07
CA VAL A 469 29.34 11.76 1.31
C VAL A 469 29.30 13.27 1.54
N LYS A 470 30.21 14.04 0.95
CA LYS A 470 30.30 15.49 1.12
C LYS A 470 29.20 16.24 0.37
N PHE A 471 28.80 15.74 -0.80
CA PHE A 471 27.91 16.48 -1.71
C PHE A 471 26.47 15.98 -1.73
N SER A 472 26.20 14.73 -1.36
CA SER A 472 24.88 14.11 -1.63
C SER A 472 23.76 14.53 -0.68
N GLY A 473 24.09 15.06 0.49
CA GLY A 473 23.13 15.37 1.57
C GLY A 473 23.67 14.98 2.95
N GLY A 474 22.78 14.90 3.94
CA GLY A 474 23.13 14.54 5.32
C GLY A 474 22.09 13.64 5.98
N ILE A 475 22.52 12.85 6.97
CA ILE A 475 21.63 12.02 7.79
C ILE A 475 21.48 12.61 9.19
N GLY A 476 20.23 12.79 9.62
CA GLY A 476 19.90 13.28 10.96
C GLY A 476 19.90 12.17 12.03
N PRO A 477 19.80 12.55 13.31
CA PRO A 477 19.81 11.60 14.44
C PRO A 477 18.60 10.65 14.45
N SER A 478 17.53 10.99 13.74
CA SER A 478 16.36 10.12 13.58
C SER A 478 16.53 9.07 12.46
N GLY A 479 17.68 9.00 11.80
CA GLY A 479 17.88 8.17 10.61
C GLY A 479 17.24 8.73 9.34
N LEU A 480 16.82 10.00 9.34
CA LEU A 480 16.30 10.67 8.14
C LEU A 480 17.45 11.24 7.31
N PHE A 481 17.63 10.72 6.09
CA PHE A 481 18.50 11.31 5.10
C PHE A 481 17.79 12.41 4.32
N GLN A 482 18.39 13.59 4.29
CA GLN A 482 17.96 14.74 3.52
C GLN A 482 18.91 14.93 2.32
N PRO A 483 18.43 14.74 1.09
CA PRO A 483 19.27 14.93 -0.09
C PRO A 483 19.61 16.41 -0.30
N ALA A 484 20.75 16.65 -0.92
CA ALA A 484 21.18 17.99 -1.29
C ALA A 484 20.35 18.59 -2.44
N ALA A 485 20.62 19.87 -2.71
CA ALA A 485 20.00 20.65 -3.78
C ALA A 485 20.20 20.03 -5.17
N ALA A 486 19.15 20.10 -6.00
CA ALA A 486 19.19 19.67 -7.39
C ALA A 486 20.05 20.56 -8.31
N GLY A 487 20.35 20.03 -9.50
CA GLY A 487 21.05 20.74 -10.59
C GLY A 487 22.56 20.52 -10.61
N PRO A 488 23.23 20.93 -11.70
CA PRO A 488 24.69 20.87 -11.82
C PRO A 488 25.38 21.61 -10.67
N ASN A 489 26.39 20.99 -10.05
CA ASN A 489 27.20 21.61 -9.01
C ASN A 489 28.62 21.89 -9.53
N PRO A 490 29.01 23.15 -9.75
CA PRO A 490 30.35 23.53 -10.21
C PRO A 490 31.51 23.07 -9.30
N GLN A 491 31.22 22.76 -8.03
CA GLN A 491 32.21 22.26 -7.08
C GLN A 491 32.51 20.76 -7.24
N ARG A 492 31.72 20.03 -8.03
CA ARG A 492 31.93 18.60 -8.29
C ARG A 492 32.65 18.38 -9.61
N VAL A 493 33.33 17.23 -9.70
CA VAL A 493 33.95 16.76 -10.95
C VAL A 493 32.88 16.72 -12.05
N PHE A 494 33.23 17.23 -13.24
CA PHE A 494 32.34 17.42 -14.40
C PHE A 494 31.15 18.37 -14.21
N GLY A 495 31.08 19.11 -13.10
CA GLY A 495 29.89 19.89 -12.77
C GLY A 495 28.66 19.00 -12.50
N THR A 496 28.86 17.73 -12.10
CA THR A 496 27.76 16.79 -11.90
C THR A 496 26.81 17.22 -10.77
N ASN A 497 25.62 16.61 -10.73
CA ASN A 497 24.61 16.86 -9.71
C ASN A 497 25.08 16.42 -8.31
N ASN A 498 24.38 16.84 -7.26
CA ASN A 498 24.62 16.42 -5.87
C ASN A 498 24.04 15.02 -5.55
N ILE A 499 24.44 14.02 -6.35
CA ILE A 499 24.04 12.62 -6.24
C ILE A 499 25.15 11.77 -5.62
N GLY A 500 24.86 10.55 -5.19
CA GLY A 500 25.90 9.64 -4.71
C GLY A 500 25.43 8.24 -4.31
N ASP A 501 26.41 7.34 -4.18
CA ASP A 501 26.24 5.96 -3.72
C ASP A 501 26.81 5.82 -2.29
N LEU A 502 25.91 5.73 -1.32
CA LEU A 502 26.20 5.87 0.10
C LEU A 502 25.94 4.57 0.85
N LYS A 503 26.80 4.27 1.81
CA LYS A 503 26.54 3.30 2.89
C LYS A 503 26.02 4.06 4.10
N VAL A 504 24.82 3.68 4.56
CA VAL A 504 24.21 4.23 5.77
C VAL A 504 24.55 3.31 6.92
N VAL A 505 25.20 3.83 7.96
CA VAL A 505 25.63 3.05 9.12
C VAL A 505 24.83 3.50 10.34
N ALA A 506 24.26 2.54 11.05
CA ALA A 506 23.58 2.76 12.33
C ALA A 506 24.32 2.01 13.43
N THR A 507 24.60 2.67 14.54
CA THR A 507 25.23 2.06 15.72
C THR A 507 24.32 2.21 16.93
N VAL A 508 23.79 1.08 17.41
CA VAL A 508 22.97 1.01 18.62
C VAL A 508 23.87 0.81 19.83
N ARG A 509 23.65 1.59 20.89
CA ARG A 509 24.35 1.41 22.17
C ARG A 509 23.64 0.34 23.00
N ASP A 510 24.36 -0.73 23.31
CA ASP A 510 23.90 -1.82 24.15
C ASP A 510 24.81 -1.98 25.37
N GLY A 511 24.51 -1.21 26.43
CA GLY A 511 25.41 -1.07 27.57
C GLY A 511 26.67 -0.30 27.19
N GLU A 512 27.85 -0.86 27.45
CA GLU A 512 29.14 -0.27 27.07
C GLU A 512 29.55 -0.61 25.62
N HIS A 513 28.82 -1.50 24.95
CA HIS A 513 29.14 -1.95 23.59
C HIS A 513 28.28 -1.25 22.54
N GLY A 514 28.89 -0.94 21.38
CA GLY A 514 28.17 -0.51 20.19
C GLY A 514 27.96 -1.70 19.25
N VAL A 515 26.73 -1.90 18.78
CA VAL A 515 26.41 -2.89 17.74
C VAL A 515 25.98 -2.14 16.49
N SER A 516 26.67 -2.38 15.37
CA SER A 516 26.45 -1.64 14.13
C SER A 516 25.80 -2.49 13.05
N GLY A 517 24.94 -1.86 12.27
CA GLY A 517 24.37 -2.38 11.02
C GLY A 517 24.57 -1.39 9.89
N SER A 518 24.43 -1.84 8.65
CA SER A 518 24.48 -0.92 7.51
C SER A 518 23.49 -1.27 6.41
N GLY A 519 23.07 -0.26 5.66
CA GLY A 519 22.26 -0.35 4.46
C GLY A 519 22.87 0.48 3.32
N ARG A 520 22.30 0.36 2.13
CA ARG A 520 22.73 1.13 0.95
C ARG A 520 21.70 2.16 0.56
N LEU A 521 22.17 3.37 0.27
CA LEU A 521 21.38 4.48 -0.21
C LEU A 521 21.95 5.00 -1.53
N ILE A 522 21.12 5.11 -2.55
CA ILE A 522 21.48 5.88 -3.75
C ILE A 522 20.73 7.21 -3.71
N SER A 523 21.46 8.31 -3.54
CA SER A 523 20.91 9.66 -3.78
C SER A 523 21.02 9.95 -5.27
N THR A 524 19.91 10.16 -5.97
CA THR A 524 19.88 10.26 -7.44
C THR A 524 19.09 11.46 -7.94
N VAL A 525 18.97 11.58 -9.26
CA VAL A 525 18.27 12.67 -9.95
C VAL A 525 16.75 12.61 -9.77
N GLN A 526 16.10 13.71 -10.12
CA GLN A 526 14.66 13.87 -10.05
C GLN A 526 13.93 12.98 -11.07
N ARG A 527 12.62 12.88 -10.93
CA ARG A 527 11.71 12.42 -11.97
C ARG A 527 10.56 13.41 -12.10
N TRP A 528 10.14 13.69 -13.33
CA TRP A 528 9.05 14.64 -13.60
C TRP A 528 7.73 13.94 -13.93
N ASN A 529 7.79 12.68 -14.37
CA ASN A 529 6.62 11.84 -14.56
C ASN A 529 6.46 10.93 -13.33
N ASP A 530 5.51 11.25 -12.45
CA ASP A 530 5.18 10.46 -11.27
C ASP A 530 3.67 10.17 -11.24
N PRO A 531 3.22 9.16 -11.98
CA PRO A 531 1.80 8.80 -12.01
C PRO A 531 1.35 8.11 -10.70
N PRO A 532 0.04 8.02 -10.45
CA PRO A 532 -0.51 7.35 -9.27
C PRO A 532 0.03 5.94 -8.99
N ILE A 533 0.29 5.14 -10.03
CA ILE A 533 0.99 3.84 -9.96
C ILE A 533 2.32 4.00 -10.69
N ARG A 534 3.48 3.85 -10.02
CA ARG A 534 4.81 4.11 -10.62
C ARG A 534 5.25 3.11 -11.67
#